data_AF-A0A2D4FWK6-F1
#
_entry.id   AF-A0A2D4FWK6-F1
#
_cell.length_a   1.000
_cell.length_b   1.000
_cell.length_c   1.000
_cell.angle_alpha   90.00
_cell.angle_beta   90.00
_cell.angle_gamma   90.00
#
_symmetry.space_group_name_H-M   'P 1'
#
loop_
_entity.id
_entity.type
_entity.pdbx_description
1 polymer ?
#
loop_
_entity_poly.entity_id
_entity_poly.type
_entity_poly.pdbx_seq_one_letter_code
_entity_poly.pdbx_strand_id
1 'polypeptide(L)'
;MTWYIAWLLFRIFSTEAHHFPLQPTFAEEADQCLPKILNSNPPPLLKFLALQDLMFLSQYSSVRRQEVFSLSQPGGHPYNWTAICGECLNLLSDLTQKLIIQQEIAAANGRLKQPSAGDLTQSFSSPDLQLTGYPDEPHPVMVVAKDAKEAAEPGSFYMWLQNKKEQIK
;
A
#
# COMPACT_ATOMS: atom_id res chain seq x y z
N MET A 1 -4.82 -16.85 30.23
CA MET A 1 -3.77 -15.81 30.34
C MET A 1 -2.70 -15.94 29.26
N THR A 2 -2.09 -17.12 29.06
CA THR A 2 -1.05 -17.34 28.02
C THR A 2 -1.46 -16.99 26.59
N TRP A 3 -2.70 -17.32 26.17
CA TRP A 3 -3.20 -16.99 24.83
C TRP A 3 -3.29 -15.47 24.56
N TYR A 4 -3.76 -14.70 25.54
CA TYR A 4 -3.87 -13.25 25.44
C TYR A 4 -2.50 -12.58 25.31
N ILE A 5 -1.52 -13.06 26.08
CA ILE A 5 -0.13 -12.61 25.99
C ILE A 5 0.47 -12.96 24.62
N ALA A 6 0.26 -14.18 24.12
CA ALA A 6 0.72 -14.57 22.79
C ALA A 6 0.11 -13.71 21.68
N TRP A 7 -1.19 -13.40 21.77
CA TRP A 7 -1.87 -12.53 20.82
C TRP A 7 -1.37 -11.07 20.89
N LEU A 8 -1.16 -10.54 22.09
CA LEU A 8 -0.56 -9.22 22.30
C LEU A 8 0.84 -9.13 21.69
N LEU A 9 1.70 -10.11 21.99
CA LEU A 9 3.05 -10.17 21.45
C LEU A 9 3.01 -10.28 19.92
N PHE A 10 2.18 -11.16 19.36
CA PHE A 10 2.01 -11.27 17.91
C PHE A 10 1.58 -9.95 17.28
N ARG A 11 0.63 -9.23 17.91
CA ARG A 11 0.17 -7.93 17.42
C ARG A 11 1.28 -6.89 17.48
N ILE A 12 2.04 -6.82 18.57
CA ILE A 12 3.18 -5.92 18.71
C ILE A 12 4.23 -6.24 17.64
N PHE A 13 4.69 -7.49 17.55
CA PHE A 13 5.68 -7.91 16.56
C PHE A 13 5.20 -7.69 15.11
N SER A 14 3.90 -7.86 14.83
CA SER A 14 3.35 -7.66 13.49
C SER A 14 3.11 -6.19 13.14
N THR A 15 3.18 -5.27 14.11
CA THR A 15 2.93 -3.82 13.90
C THR A 15 4.13 -2.94 14.25
N GLU A 16 5.16 -3.50 14.85
CA GLU A 16 6.44 -2.85 15.07
C GLU A 16 7.15 -2.60 13.73
N ALA A 17 7.68 -1.39 13.54
CA ALA A 17 8.40 -1.02 12.34
C ALA A 17 9.74 -1.76 12.27
N HIS A 18 9.81 -2.78 11.41
CA HIS A 18 11.02 -3.56 11.21
C HIS A 18 11.99 -2.85 10.25
N HIS A 19 13.27 -2.78 10.62
CA HIS A 19 14.31 -2.15 9.80
C HIS A 19 15.09 -3.23 9.04
N PHE A 20 14.99 -3.23 7.72
CA PHE A 20 15.71 -4.18 6.87
C PHE A 20 17.03 -3.56 6.36
N PRO A 21 18.17 -4.26 6.50
CA PRO A 21 19.43 -3.79 5.93
C PRO A 21 19.34 -3.62 4.41
N LEU A 22 20.00 -2.60 3.84
CA LEU A 22 20.08 -2.44 2.39
C LEU A 22 21.24 -3.23 1.77
N GLN A 23 22.29 -3.44 2.55
CA GLN A 23 23.45 -4.26 2.19
C GLN A 23 23.70 -5.29 3.29
N PRO A 24 24.13 -6.51 2.93
CA PRO A 24 24.49 -7.52 3.89
C PRO A 24 25.79 -7.15 4.62
N THR A 25 25.85 -7.40 5.93
CA THR A 25 27.12 -7.36 6.68
C THR A 25 27.94 -8.61 6.38
N PHE A 26 27.26 -9.75 6.28
CA PHE A 26 27.82 -11.06 5.94
C PHE A 26 27.02 -11.70 4.80
N ALA A 27 27.67 -12.55 4.00
CA ALA A 27 27.06 -13.13 2.80
C ALA A 27 25.79 -13.93 3.11
N GLU A 28 25.73 -14.56 4.28
CA GLU A 28 24.61 -15.37 4.77
C GLU A 28 23.35 -14.53 5.07
N GLU A 29 23.47 -13.22 5.22
CA GLU A 29 22.38 -12.29 5.54
C GLU A 29 21.81 -11.60 4.29
N ALA A 30 22.34 -11.90 3.10
CA ALA A 30 21.90 -11.27 1.85
C ALA A 30 20.39 -11.46 1.60
N ASP A 31 19.83 -12.60 2.02
CA ASP A 31 18.41 -12.91 1.88
C ASP A 31 17.50 -12.15 2.84
N GLN A 32 18.07 -11.49 3.86
CA GLN A 32 17.35 -10.67 4.84
C GLN A 32 17.37 -9.18 4.48
N CYS A 33 18.07 -8.81 3.40
CA CYS A 33 18.18 -7.42 2.97
C CYS A 33 16.91 -6.95 2.26
N LEU A 34 16.58 -5.67 2.43
CA LEU A 34 15.36 -5.05 1.89
C LEU A 34 15.17 -5.30 0.39
N PRO A 35 16.17 -5.05 -0.50
CA PRO A 35 15.97 -5.27 -1.93
C PRO A 35 15.65 -6.74 -2.25
N LYS A 36 16.28 -7.67 -1.53
CA LYS A 36 16.13 -9.10 -1.75
C LYS A 36 14.77 -9.60 -1.26
N ILE A 37 14.32 -9.17 -0.09
CA ILE A 37 12.99 -9.48 0.44
C ILE A 37 11.90 -8.98 -0.50
N LEU A 38 11.99 -7.73 -0.96
CA LEU A 38 11.01 -7.15 -1.88
C LEU A 38 10.90 -7.97 -3.18
N ASN A 39 12.03 -8.27 -3.80
CA ASN A 39 12.12 -9.00 -5.07
C ASN A 39 11.87 -10.52 -4.94
N SER A 40 11.77 -11.03 -3.71
CA SER A 40 11.42 -12.43 -3.46
C SER A 40 9.90 -12.61 -3.39
N ASN A 41 9.47 -13.84 -3.12
CA ASN A 41 8.07 -14.17 -2.83
C ASN A 41 7.91 -14.55 -1.34
N PRO A 42 8.13 -13.61 -0.41
CA PRO A 42 8.00 -13.90 1.02
C PRO A 42 6.52 -13.96 1.41
N PRO A 43 6.20 -14.42 2.63
CA PRO A 43 4.85 -14.28 3.18
C PRO A 43 4.35 -12.83 3.08
N PRO A 44 3.06 -12.59 2.77
CA PRO A 44 2.54 -11.23 2.54
C PRO A 44 2.86 -10.25 3.67
N LEU A 45 2.76 -10.69 4.92
CA LEU A 45 3.09 -9.86 6.09
C LEU A 45 4.53 -9.32 6.02
N LEU A 46 5.50 -10.17 5.68
CA LEU A 46 6.90 -9.78 5.57
C LEU A 46 7.12 -8.77 4.43
N LYS A 47 6.40 -8.96 3.30
CA LYS A 47 6.42 -8.00 2.19
C LYS A 47 5.84 -6.64 2.59
N PHE A 48 4.76 -6.62 3.36
CA PHE A 48 4.17 -5.38 3.87
C PHE A 48 5.10 -4.66 4.86
N LEU A 49 5.76 -5.39 5.76
CA LEU A 49 6.76 -4.80 6.66
C LEU A 49 7.94 -4.22 5.87
N ALA A 50 8.42 -4.90 4.83
CA ALA A 50 9.46 -4.38 3.95
C ALA A 50 9.03 -3.10 3.20
N LEU A 51 7.81 -3.07 2.68
CA LEU A 51 7.25 -1.87 2.02
C LEU A 51 7.03 -0.71 3.01
N GLN A 52 6.64 -1.02 4.24
CA GLN A 52 6.53 -0.03 5.31
C GLN A 52 7.89 0.56 5.69
N ASP A 53 8.91 -0.28 5.83
CA ASP A 53 10.29 0.17 6.04
C ASP A 53 10.79 1.05 4.86
N LEU A 54 10.48 0.67 3.62
CA LEU A 54 10.79 1.47 2.44
C LEU A 54 10.10 2.86 2.49
N MET A 55 8.85 2.91 2.94
CA MET A 55 8.14 4.17 3.15
C MET A 55 8.82 5.02 4.23
N PHE A 56 9.23 4.44 5.36
CA PHE A 56 9.92 5.17 6.42
C PHE A 56 11.33 5.62 6.02
N LEU A 57 12.13 4.76 5.38
CA LEU A 57 13.49 5.12 4.97
C LEU A 57 13.46 6.25 3.92
N SER A 58 12.51 6.20 2.98
CA SER A 58 12.40 7.22 1.93
C SER A 58 12.06 8.60 2.51
N GLN A 59 11.30 8.67 3.59
CA GLN A 59 10.95 9.94 4.22
C GLN A 59 12.00 10.40 5.24
N TYR A 60 12.40 9.51 6.15
CA TYR A 60 13.06 9.94 7.39
C TYR A 60 14.57 9.68 7.44
N SER A 61 15.13 8.80 6.59
CA SER A 61 16.55 8.41 6.69
C SER A 61 17.38 8.81 5.47
N SER A 62 18.12 9.92 5.57
CA SER A 62 19.04 10.35 4.51
C SER A 62 20.18 9.35 4.25
N VAL A 63 20.73 8.78 5.32
CA VAL A 63 21.83 7.79 5.24
C VAL A 63 21.39 6.55 4.48
N ARG A 64 20.24 5.97 4.83
CA ARG A 64 19.72 4.78 4.12
C ARG A 64 19.34 5.11 2.69
N ARG A 65 18.78 6.30 2.41
CA ARG A 65 18.55 6.72 1.02
C ARG A 65 19.85 6.77 0.20
N GLN A 66 20.95 7.22 0.79
CA GLN A 66 22.24 7.22 0.11
C GLN A 66 22.68 5.81 -0.28
N GLU A 67 22.44 4.81 0.58
CA GLU A 67 22.71 3.40 0.26
C GLU A 67 21.80 2.85 -0.86
N VAL A 68 20.53 3.26 -0.91
CA VAL A 68 19.62 2.92 -2.02
C VAL A 68 20.17 3.41 -3.36
N PHE A 69 20.68 4.64 -3.38
CA PHE A 69 21.25 5.27 -4.59
C PHE A 69 22.75 5.02 -4.76
N SER A 70 23.35 4.17 -3.93
CA SER A 70 24.76 3.82 -4.06
C SER A 70 25.03 3.08 -5.37
N LEU A 71 26.18 3.34 -5.95
CA LEU A 71 26.64 2.70 -7.18
C LEU A 71 27.61 1.58 -6.84
N SER A 72 27.48 0.43 -7.51
CA SER A 72 28.43 -0.67 -7.37
C SER A 72 29.81 -0.28 -7.93
N GLN A 73 30.87 -0.86 -7.37
CA GLN A 73 32.25 -0.66 -7.81
C GLN A 73 32.77 -1.97 -8.44
N PRO A 74 33.53 -1.94 -9.54
CA PRO A 74 33.97 -0.76 -10.32
C PRO A 74 33.00 -0.29 -11.42
N GLY A 75 31.80 -0.88 -11.55
CA GLY A 75 30.91 -0.68 -12.71
C GLY A 75 29.92 0.49 -12.67
N GLY A 76 29.75 1.15 -11.52
CA GLY A 76 28.85 2.29 -11.38
C GLY A 76 27.36 1.95 -11.48
N HIS A 77 26.94 0.70 -11.28
CA HIS A 77 25.54 0.31 -11.49
C HIS A 77 24.69 0.55 -10.23
N PRO A 78 23.51 1.18 -10.35
CA PRO A 78 22.61 1.42 -9.23
C PRO A 78 21.74 0.17 -8.94
N TYR A 79 22.39 -0.91 -8.46
CA TYR A 79 21.73 -2.21 -8.27
C TYR A 79 20.56 -2.12 -7.26
N ASN A 80 20.78 -1.51 -6.10
CA ASN A 80 19.78 -1.38 -5.05
C ASN A 80 18.54 -0.62 -5.54
N TRP A 81 18.77 0.54 -6.16
CA TRP A 81 17.69 1.33 -6.75
C TRP A 81 16.92 0.55 -7.80
N THR A 82 17.61 -0.06 -8.77
CA THR A 82 16.97 -0.83 -9.86
C THR A 82 16.10 -1.97 -9.29
N ALA A 83 16.63 -2.71 -8.31
CA ALA A 83 15.90 -3.79 -7.66
C ALA A 83 14.66 -3.29 -6.91
N ILE A 84 14.79 -2.23 -6.12
CA ILE A 84 13.66 -1.67 -5.36
C ILE A 84 12.61 -1.07 -6.30
N CYS A 85 13.00 -0.21 -7.24
CA CYS A 85 12.06 0.47 -8.12
C CYS A 85 11.36 -0.51 -9.07
N GLY A 86 12.09 -1.51 -9.58
CA GLY A 86 11.54 -2.54 -10.45
C GLY A 86 10.42 -3.31 -9.75
N GLU A 87 10.65 -3.74 -8.51
CA GLU A 87 9.63 -4.45 -7.74
C GLU A 87 8.44 -3.56 -7.39
N CYS A 88 8.66 -2.30 -6.99
CA CYS A 88 7.56 -1.37 -6.72
C CYS A 88 6.67 -1.16 -7.96
N LEU A 89 7.27 -1.02 -9.15
CA LEU A 89 6.53 -0.90 -10.39
C LEU A 89 5.78 -2.19 -10.75
N ASN A 90 6.38 -3.35 -10.51
CA ASN A 90 5.71 -4.64 -10.70
C ASN A 90 4.47 -4.77 -9.80
N LEU A 91 4.58 -4.38 -8.53
CA LEU A 91 3.46 -4.40 -7.59
C LEU A 91 2.33 -3.47 -8.02
N LEU A 92 2.66 -2.25 -8.45
CA LEU A 92 1.69 -1.30 -8.97
C LEU A 92 0.99 -1.85 -10.23
N SER A 93 1.76 -2.47 -11.12
CA SER A 93 1.23 -3.10 -12.33
C SER A 93 0.28 -4.26 -12.00
N ASP A 94 0.67 -5.16 -11.09
CA ASP A 94 -0.17 -6.29 -10.66
C ASP A 94 -1.48 -5.83 -10.02
N LEU A 95 -1.42 -4.83 -9.14
CA LEU A 95 -2.62 -4.21 -8.55
C LEU A 95 -3.52 -3.61 -9.63
N THR A 96 -2.93 -2.88 -10.59
CA THR A 96 -3.68 -2.28 -11.70
C THR A 96 -4.37 -3.35 -12.55
N GLN A 97 -3.68 -4.45 -12.88
CA GLN A 97 -4.25 -5.55 -13.64
C GLN A 97 -5.38 -6.25 -12.87
N LYS A 98 -5.20 -6.50 -11.57
CA LYS A 98 -6.25 -7.07 -10.71
C LYS A 98 -7.49 -6.18 -10.70
N LEU A 99 -7.33 -4.86 -10.59
CA LEU A 99 -8.45 -3.92 -10.63
C LEU A 99 -9.19 -3.96 -11.96
N ILE A 100 -8.47 -3.97 -13.09
CA ILE A 100 -9.07 -4.09 -14.43
C ILE A 100 -9.87 -5.40 -14.56
N ILE A 101 -9.29 -6.52 -14.14
CA ILE A 101 -9.96 -7.83 -14.18
C ILE A 101 -11.25 -7.80 -13.36
N GLN A 102 -11.23 -7.22 -12.16
CA GLN A 102 -12.42 -7.11 -11.31
C GLN A 102 -13.51 -6.23 -11.96
N GLN A 103 -13.10 -5.13 -12.62
CA GLN A 103 -14.02 -4.27 -13.35
C GLN A 103 -14.71 -5.01 -14.52
N GLU A 104 -13.96 -5.79 -15.30
CA GLU A 104 -14.50 -6.61 -16.39
C GLU A 104 -15.47 -7.68 -15.87
N ILE A 105 -15.14 -8.36 -14.76
CA ILE A 105 -16.03 -9.35 -14.11
C ILE A 105 -17.32 -8.66 -13.65
N ALA A 106 -17.24 -7.49 -13.01
CA ALA A 106 -18.40 -6.74 -12.57
C ALA A 106 -19.30 -6.30 -13.75
N ALA A 107 -18.69 -5.86 -14.85
CA ALA A 107 -19.42 -5.46 -16.06
C ALA A 107 -20.12 -6.65 -16.74
N ALA A 108 -19.47 -7.82 -16.78
CA ALA A 108 -20.06 -9.05 -17.33
C ALA A 108 -21.27 -9.55 -16.51
N ASN A 109 -21.21 -9.45 -15.19
CA ASN A 109 -22.29 -9.87 -14.29
C ASN A 109 -23.56 -9.00 -14.40
N GLY A 110 -23.43 -7.74 -14.87
CA GLY A 110 -24.58 -6.86 -15.14
C GLY A 110 -25.40 -7.25 -16.39
N ARG A 111 -24.89 -8.14 -17.25
CA ARG A 111 -25.53 -8.49 -18.54
C ARG A 111 -26.53 -9.65 -18.46
N LEU A 112 -26.67 -10.31 -17.29
CA LEU A 112 -27.54 -11.49 -17.11
C LEU A 112 -28.86 -11.24 -16.33
N LYS A 113 -29.31 -9.99 -16.19
CA LYS A 113 -30.68 -9.69 -15.72
C LYS A 113 -31.38 -8.65 -16.59
N GLN A 114 -31.86 -9.09 -17.75
CA GLN A 114 -33.14 -8.60 -18.27
C GLN A 114 -34.02 -9.81 -18.59
N PRO A 115 -34.97 -10.19 -17.72
CA PRO A 115 -36.17 -10.84 -18.20
C PRO A 115 -36.93 -9.81 -19.05
N SER A 116 -37.11 -10.13 -20.33
CA SER A 116 -38.03 -9.47 -21.24
C SER A 116 -39.39 -9.30 -20.56
N ALA A 117 -39.93 -8.09 -20.63
CA ALA A 117 -41.28 -7.76 -20.17
C ALA A 117 -42.30 -8.77 -20.71
N GLY A 118 -43.07 -9.37 -19.81
CA GLY A 118 -44.03 -10.42 -20.10
C GLY A 118 -44.83 -10.83 -18.86
N ASP A 119 -45.68 -9.91 -18.41
CA ASP A 119 -47.03 -10.13 -17.87
C ASP A 119 -47.31 -10.86 -16.53
N LEU A 120 -48.19 -10.19 -15.77
CA LEU A 120 -49.25 -10.65 -14.83
C LEU A 120 -48.92 -11.33 -13.49
N THR A 121 -49.09 -10.53 -12.44
CA THR A 121 -49.87 -10.79 -11.20
C THR A 121 -49.83 -12.20 -10.58
N GLN A 122 -49.23 -12.31 -9.39
CA GLN A 122 -49.91 -12.98 -8.27
C GLN A 122 -49.34 -12.57 -6.91
N SER A 123 -50.26 -12.02 -6.09
CA SER A 123 -50.13 -11.71 -4.68
C SER A 123 -50.15 -12.98 -3.84
N PHE A 124 -49.22 -13.14 -2.88
CA PHE A 124 -49.46 -13.91 -1.66
C PHE A 124 -48.73 -13.28 -0.45
N SER A 125 -49.46 -13.27 0.66
CA SER A 125 -49.36 -12.38 1.83
C SER A 125 -48.31 -12.75 2.90
N SER A 126 -48.02 -11.76 3.77
CA SER A 126 -47.06 -11.66 4.90
C SER A 126 -47.23 -12.67 6.06
N PRO A 127 -46.35 -12.66 7.10
CA PRO A 127 -46.50 -11.68 8.19
C PRO A 127 -45.21 -11.07 8.78
N ASP A 128 -45.38 -9.88 9.36
CA ASP A 128 -44.47 -9.11 10.21
C ASP A 128 -43.99 -9.86 11.46
N LEU A 129 -42.72 -9.67 11.81
CA LEU A 129 -42.21 -9.75 13.19
C LEU A 129 -41.15 -8.66 13.39
N GLN A 130 -41.51 -7.64 14.17
CA GLN A 130 -40.60 -6.66 14.75
C GLN A 130 -39.78 -7.30 15.88
N LEU A 131 -38.48 -7.01 15.98
CA LEU A 131 -37.79 -7.03 17.29
C LEU A 131 -36.50 -6.19 17.32
N THR A 132 -36.61 -5.06 18.02
CA THR A 132 -35.65 -4.45 18.97
C THR A 132 -34.28 -3.98 18.50
N GLY A 133 -34.00 -2.71 18.81
CA GLY A 133 -32.76 -2.02 18.55
C GLY A 133 -31.57 -2.45 19.42
N TYR A 134 -30.41 -1.96 19.01
CA TYR A 134 -29.16 -1.99 19.76
C TYR A 134 -28.49 -0.60 19.65
N PRO A 135 -27.75 -0.14 20.68
CA PRO A 135 -27.46 1.27 20.88
C PRO A 135 -26.37 1.84 19.96
N ASP A 136 -26.54 3.12 19.67
CA ASP A 136 -25.64 4.04 18.97
C ASP A 136 -24.29 4.14 19.72
N GLU A 137 -23.19 3.75 19.08
CA GLU A 137 -21.81 3.89 19.58
C GLU A 137 -21.15 5.10 18.89
N PRO A 138 -20.52 6.03 19.64
CA PRO A 138 -20.09 7.31 19.09
C PRO A 138 -18.88 7.12 18.18
N HIS A 139 -19.06 7.46 16.91
CA HIS A 139 -17.96 7.55 15.95
C HIS A 139 -17.03 8.70 16.35
N PRO A 140 -15.70 8.51 16.42
CA PRO A 140 -14.79 9.61 16.66
C PRO A 140 -14.81 10.56 15.45
N VAL A 141 -15.41 11.72 15.64
CA VAL A 141 -15.26 12.88 14.75
C VAL A 141 -13.78 13.29 14.80
N MET A 142 -13.09 13.19 13.67
CA MET A 142 -11.76 13.79 13.53
C MET A 142 -11.89 15.30 13.67
N VAL A 143 -11.50 15.83 14.82
CA VAL A 143 -11.26 17.26 14.99
C VAL A 143 -9.98 17.58 14.23
N VAL A 144 -10.11 18.32 13.13
CA VAL A 144 -8.97 18.88 12.40
C VAL A 144 -8.33 19.93 13.31
N ALA A 145 -7.18 19.59 13.89
CA ALA A 145 -6.28 20.57 14.48
C ALA A 145 -5.72 21.44 13.35
N LYS A 146 -6.05 22.74 13.39
CA LYS A 146 -5.41 23.77 12.59
C LYS A 146 -3.99 23.98 13.12
N ASP A 147 -3.02 23.39 12.45
CA ASP A 147 -1.68 23.96 12.34
C ASP A 147 -1.25 23.89 10.88
N ALA A 148 -1.57 24.97 10.18
CA ALA A 148 -1.20 25.17 8.79
C ALA A 148 0.27 25.60 8.72
N LYS A 149 1.13 24.71 8.24
CA LYS A 149 2.42 25.10 7.66
C LYS A 149 2.58 24.47 6.29
N GLU A 150 1.95 25.17 5.34
CA GLU A 150 2.33 25.32 3.93
C GLU A 150 2.91 24.08 3.24
N ALA A 151 2.04 23.08 3.01
CA ALA A 151 2.26 22.09 1.98
C ALA A 151 1.96 22.75 0.63
N ALA A 152 2.99 22.90 -0.22
CA ALA A 152 2.81 23.42 -1.57
C ALA A 152 1.86 22.51 -2.36
N GLU A 153 0.73 23.07 -2.77
CA GLU A 153 -0.27 22.43 -3.63
C GLU A 153 0.40 21.80 -4.87
N PRO A 154 -0.08 20.64 -5.35
CA PRO A 154 0.52 19.92 -6.48
C PRO A 154 0.63 20.76 -7.77
N GLY A 155 -0.18 21.82 -7.93
CA GLY A 155 -0.04 22.79 -9.02
C GLY A 155 1.26 23.62 -8.96
N SER A 156 1.81 23.88 -7.77
CA SER A 156 3.03 24.67 -7.58
C SER A 156 4.29 23.92 -8.04
N PHE A 157 4.29 22.58 -7.97
CA PHE A 157 5.44 21.77 -8.37
C PHE A 157 5.67 21.79 -9.88
N TYR A 158 4.59 21.66 -10.67
CA TYR A 158 4.67 21.70 -12.13
C TYR A 158 5.07 23.08 -12.65
N MET A 159 4.60 24.16 -12.01
CA MET A 159 5.00 25.52 -12.35
C MET A 159 6.48 25.79 -12.01
N TRP A 160 6.97 25.26 -10.88
CA TRP A 160 8.39 25.36 -10.52
C TRP A 160 9.30 24.62 -11.53
N LEU A 161 8.89 23.42 -11.96
CA LEU A 161 9.62 22.63 -12.94
C LEU A 161 9.71 23.32 -14.30
N GLN A 162 8.64 23.98 -14.74
CA GLN A 162 8.65 24.77 -15.97
C GLN A 162 9.59 25.98 -15.86
N ASN A 163 9.50 26.76 -14.78
CA ASN A 163 10.36 27.92 -14.57
C ASN A 163 11.85 27.54 -14.50
N LYS A 164 12.17 26.40 -13.86
CA LYS A 164 13.54 25.86 -13.83
C LYS A 164 14.08 25.49 -15.21
N LYS A 165 13.22 25.03 -16.12
CA LYS A 165 13.60 24.65 -17.49
C LYS A 165 13.93 25.87 -18.36
N GLU A 166 13.22 26.98 -18.17
CA GLU A 166 13.47 28.23 -18.91
C GLU A 166 14.78 28.92 -18.51
N GLN A 167 15.22 28.74 -17.25
CA GLN A 167 16.46 29.32 -16.72
C GLN A 167 17.76 28.59 -17.18
N ILE A 168 17.65 27.50 -17.96
CA ILE A 168 18.79 26.70 -18.44
C ILE A 168 19.01 26.91 -19.97
N LYS A 169 18.57 28.06 -20.50
CA LYS A 169 18.83 28.46 -21.89
C LYS A 169 19.55 29.80 -21.94
#